data_AF-A0A2E0Y304-F1
#
_entry.id   AF-A0A2E0Y304-F1
#
_cell.length_a   1.000
_cell.length_b   1.000
_cell.length_c   1.000
_cell.angle_alpha   90.00
_cell.angle_beta   90.00
_cell.angle_gamma   90.00
#
_symmetry.space_group_name_H-M   'P 1'
#
loop_
_entity.id
_entity.type
_entity.pdbx_description
1 polymer ?
#
loop_
_entity_poly.entity_id
_entity_poly.type
_entity_poly.pdbx_seq_one_letter_code
_entity_poly.pdbx_strand_id
1 'polypeptide(L)'
;MRSDDLRHVCIALASCLLMTATGCDLFERTSIENSAVVQFPANDEDFDFWDTLATQSVVTNDDALHGLLLLADGKDDCETYECRYEAGVQKGWFEGSWGGMPPANQSAKTGWIAVAGCRILEIKGGLTMQLFGDSPRYCSRELTFMGLLPAVSENEALTGLEFTAFVDNIEDRQRLDVALKAREALKKQQKELRRQQEAKRISEVLTPMHSGGVGGTEQSGEEPDSPDPDNAQESSDSPSEPSS
;
A
#
# COMPACT_ATOMS: atom_id res chain seq x y z
N MET A 1 6.82 45.57 61.48
CA MET A 1 6.82 44.25 60.82
C MET A 1 8.06 43.51 61.28
N ARG A 2 7.88 42.34 61.91
CA ARG A 2 8.95 41.58 62.58
C ARG A 2 9.79 40.84 61.53
N SER A 3 11.11 40.78 61.78
CA SER A 3 12.09 40.15 60.87
C SER A 3 11.80 38.67 60.58
N ASP A 4 11.02 38.03 61.47
CA ASP A 4 10.70 36.59 61.39
C ASP A 4 9.65 36.29 60.31
N ASP A 5 8.73 37.23 60.03
CA ASP A 5 7.72 37.07 58.98
C ASP A 5 8.34 37.08 57.57
N LEU A 6 9.45 37.82 57.39
CA LEU A 6 10.15 37.92 56.10
C LEU A 6 10.90 36.63 55.75
N ARG A 7 11.39 35.90 56.76
CA ARG A 7 12.13 34.64 56.57
C ARG A 7 11.21 33.50 56.14
N HIS A 8 10.00 33.42 56.70
CA HIS A 8 9.02 32.40 56.31
C HIS A 8 8.45 32.63 54.91
N VAL A 9 8.25 33.88 54.50
CA VAL A 9 7.81 34.22 53.13
C VAL A 9 8.90 33.91 52.09
N CYS A 10 10.17 34.18 52.38
CA CYS A 10 11.28 33.84 51.48
C CYS A 10 11.50 32.32 51.33
N ILE A 11 11.36 31.54 52.40
CA ILE A 11 11.48 30.07 52.33
C ILE A 11 10.30 29.45 51.57
N ALA A 12 9.08 29.97 51.73
CA ALA A 12 7.91 29.50 50.98
C ALA A 12 8.01 29.80 49.47
N LEU A 13 8.53 30.98 49.09
CA LEU A 13 8.73 31.34 47.67
C LEU A 13 9.84 30.54 46.99
N ALA A 14 10.91 30.19 47.70
CA ALA A 14 11.97 29.33 47.16
C ALA A 14 11.49 27.89 46.93
N SER A 15 10.52 27.41 47.71
CA SER A 15 9.98 26.05 47.61
C SER A 15 9.02 25.87 46.42
N CYS A 16 8.23 26.90 46.07
CA CYS A 16 7.37 26.87 44.89
C CYS A 16 8.14 26.95 43.57
N LEU A 17 9.35 27.53 43.55
CA LEU A 17 10.14 27.71 42.33
C LEU A 17 10.90 26.43 41.91
N LEU A 18 11.09 25.46 42.81
CA LEU A 18 11.75 24.19 42.48
C LEU A 18 10.80 23.13 41.88
N MET A 19 9.48 23.29 41.99
CA MET A 19 8.51 22.32 41.47
C MET A 19 8.16 22.53 39.98
N THR A 20 8.64 23.60 39.35
CA THR A 20 8.32 23.93 37.94
C THR A 20 9.39 23.47 36.93
N ALA A 21 10.46 22.80 37.37
CA ALA A 21 11.60 22.48 36.50
C ALA A 21 11.77 20.99 36.14
N THR A 22 10.94 20.08 36.64
CA THR A 22 11.07 18.62 36.40
C THR A 22 9.89 18.00 35.64
N GLY A 23 9.10 18.81 34.93
CA GLY A 23 7.82 18.37 34.35
C GLY A 23 7.78 18.08 32.85
N CYS A 24 8.87 18.26 32.09
CA CYS A 24 8.80 18.24 30.61
C CYS A 24 9.38 17.01 29.91
N ASP A 25 10.06 16.10 30.62
CA ASP A 25 10.64 14.88 30.00
C ASP A 25 9.76 13.63 30.19
N LEU A 26 8.54 13.77 30.72
CA LEU A 26 7.64 12.66 31.04
C LEU A 26 6.90 12.04 29.84
N PHE A 27 7.25 12.42 28.60
CA PHE A 27 6.74 11.80 27.38
C PHE A 27 7.89 11.22 26.54
N GLU A 28 8.84 10.57 27.20
CA GLU A 28 9.81 9.72 26.50
C GLU A 28 9.07 8.54 25.88
N ARG A 29 9.14 8.43 24.55
CA ARG A 29 8.43 7.39 23.80
C ARG A 29 9.08 6.05 24.05
N THR A 30 8.29 4.98 24.07
CA THR A 30 8.80 3.61 24.21
C THR A 30 9.89 3.37 23.17
N SER A 31 11.09 3.01 23.62
CA SER A 31 12.17 2.58 22.76
C SER A 31 12.35 1.06 22.83
N ILE A 32 12.69 0.45 21.69
CA ILE A 32 13.03 -0.96 21.60
C ILE A 32 14.41 -1.05 20.93
N GLU A 33 15.37 -1.65 21.63
CA GLU A 33 16.73 -1.83 21.09
C GLU A 33 16.82 -3.00 20.10
N ASN A 34 15.94 -4.00 20.24
CA ASN A 34 15.89 -5.19 19.41
C ASN A 34 14.67 -5.17 18.49
N SER A 35 14.65 -4.22 17.55
CA SER A 35 13.60 -4.10 16.52
C SER A 35 13.63 -5.29 15.56
N ALA A 36 12.58 -5.47 14.76
CA ALA A 36 12.51 -6.60 13.84
C ALA A 36 13.51 -6.41 12.69
N VAL A 37 13.61 -5.18 12.17
CA VAL A 37 14.55 -4.82 11.09
C VAL A 37 16.02 -4.96 11.51
N VAL A 38 16.35 -4.79 12.80
CA VAL A 38 17.71 -5.03 13.30
C VAL A 38 18.05 -6.52 13.28
N GLN A 39 17.06 -7.39 13.48
CA GLN A 39 17.23 -8.85 13.44
C GLN A 39 17.25 -9.39 12.01
N PHE A 40 16.45 -8.81 11.13
CA PHE A 40 16.25 -9.24 9.74
C PHE A 40 16.34 -8.01 8.80
N PRO A 41 17.55 -7.52 8.49
CA PRO A 41 17.73 -6.33 7.67
C PRO A 41 17.69 -6.61 6.17
N ALA A 42 17.74 -7.89 5.74
CA ALA A 42 17.90 -8.28 4.34
C ALA A 42 16.56 -8.65 3.68
N ASN A 43 16.45 -8.37 2.38
CA ASN A 43 15.22 -8.61 1.60
C ASN A 43 14.83 -10.09 1.46
N ASP A 44 15.77 -11.01 1.57
CA ASP A 44 15.50 -12.45 1.53
C ASP A 44 14.96 -12.99 2.87
N GLU A 45 14.93 -12.15 3.90
CA GLU A 45 14.43 -12.44 5.24
C GLU A 45 13.08 -11.76 5.54
N ASP A 46 12.42 -11.18 4.53
CA ASP A 46 11.17 -10.41 4.70
C ASP A 46 10.09 -11.19 5.46
N PHE A 47 9.97 -12.50 5.24
CA PHE A 47 9.00 -13.33 5.95
C PHE A 47 9.26 -13.40 7.46
N ASP A 48 10.53 -13.59 7.84
CA ASP A 48 10.95 -13.65 9.25
C ASP A 48 10.85 -12.27 9.92
N PHE A 49 11.11 -11.20 9.15
CA PHE A 49 10.83 -9.83 9.57
C PHE A 49 9.36 -9.64 9.94
N TRP A 50 8.43 -10.00 9.04
CA TRP A 50 6.99 -9.82 9.29
C TRP A 50 6.47 -10.66 10.45
N ASP A 51 6.90 -11.93 10.57
CA ASP A 51 6.52 -12.81 11.68
C ASP A 51 7.01 -12.25 13.02
N THR A 52 8.28 -11.83 13.08
CA THR A 52 8.87 -11.22 14.27
C THR A 52 8.17 -9.91 14.63
N LEU A 53 7.97 -9.03 13.64
CA LEU A 53 7.32 -7.74 13.83
C LEU A 53 5.92 -7.93 14.41
N ALA A 54 5.12 -8.88 13.92
CA ALA A 54 3.76 -9.14 14.38
C ALA A 54 3.67 -9.44 15.90
N THR A 55 4.74 -9.93 16.52
CA THR A 55 4.80 -10.20 17.96
C THR A 55 5.22 -8.99 18.82
N GLN A 56 5.68 -7.90 18.21
CA GLN A 56 6.20 -6.74 18.92
C GLN A 56 5.09 -5.89 19.53
N SER A 57 5.35 -5.39 20.74
CA SER A 57 4.40 -4.54 21.47
C SER A 57 4.23 -3.15 20.85
N VAL A 58 5.26 -2.63 20.17
CA VAL A 58 5.20 -1.40 19.38
C VAL A 58 6.14 -1.52 18.17
N VAL A 59 5.78 -0.89 17.06
CA VAL A 59 6.63 -0.77 15.88
C VAL A 59 7.60 0.41 16.06
N THR A 60 8.89 0.21 15.77
CA THR A 60 9.87 1.31 15.79
C THR A 60 9.83 2.14 14.51
N ASN A 61 10.45 3.33 14.49
CA ASN A 61 10.52 4.13 13.26
C ASN A 61 11.29 3.39 12.15
N ASP A 62 12.30 2.59 12.49
CA ASP A 62 13.06 1.81 11.53
C ASP A 62 12.25 0.65 10.95
N ASP A 63 11.55 -0.12 11.81
CA ASP A 63 10.63 -1.19 11.37
C ASP A 63 9.55 -0.63 10.42
N ALA A 64 8.97 0.52 10.78
CA ALA A 64 7.95 1.15 9.98
C ALA A 64 8.46 1.56 8.59
N LEU A 65 9.68 2.10 8.49
CA LEU A 65 10.25 2.47 7.19
C LEU A 65 10.57 1.25 6.33
N HIS A 66 11.20 0.23 6.92
CA HIS A 66 11.50 -1.01 6.21
C HIS A 66 10.22 -1.61 5.65
N GLY A 67 9.19 -1.80 6.49
CA GLY A 67 7.90 -2.33 6.06
C GLY A 67 7.18 -1.46 5.02
N LEU A 68 7.28 -0.12 5.10
CA LEU A 68 6.72 0.78 4.10
C LEU A 68 7.46 0.72 2.76
N LEU A 69 8.78 0.52 2.76
CA LEU A 69 9.59 0.32 1.54
C LEU A 69 9.27 -1.01 0.89
N LEU A 70 9.18 -2.10 1.67
CA LEU A 70 8.70 -3.39 1.19
C LEU A 70 7.32 -3.27 0.55
N LEU A 71 6.37 -2.59 1.20
CA LEU A 71 5.03 -2.37 0.67
C LEU A 71 5.02 -1.56 -0.65
N ALA A 72 5.84 -0.52 -0.74
CA ALA A 72 5.82 0.40 -1.88
C ALA A 72 6.60 -0.12 -3.10
N ASP A 73 7.76 -0.75 -2.86
CA ASP A 73 8.72 -1.12 -3.90
C ASP A 73 8.89 -2.65 -4.05
N GLY A 74 8.35 -3.43 -3.12
CA GLY A 74 8.57 -4.88 -3.03
C GLY A 74 9.96 -5.25 -2.51
N LYS A 75 10.73 -4.28 -2.02
CA LYS A 75 12.08 -4.45 -1.47
C LYS A 75 12.54 -3.19 -0.72
N ASP A 76 13.53 -3.37 0.13
CA ASP A 76 14.30 -2.32 0.80
C ASP A 76 15.79 -2.45 0.44
N ASP A 77 16.29 -1.52 -0.37
CA ASP A 77 17.71 -1.50 -0.78
C ASP A 77 18.62 -0.83 0.28
N CYS A 78 18.09 -0.41 1.43
CA CYS A 78 18.82 0.32 2.45
C CYS A 78 19.24 -0.58 3.63
N GLU A 79 20.52 -0.52 3.99
CA GLU A 79 21.07 -1.23 5.17
C GLU A 79 20.93 -0.43 6.48
N THR A 80 20.72 0.88 6.37
CA THR A 80 20.71 1.81 7.52
C THR A 80 19.40 2.58 7.60
N TYR A 81 18.97 2.90 8.82
CA TYR A 81 17.80 3.74 9.09
C TYR A 81 17.83 5.07 8.31
N GLU A 82 18.99 5.70 8.27
CA GLU A 82 19.21 6.97 7.56
C GLU A 82 18.87 6.88 6.07
N CYS A 83 19.38 5.84 5.41
CA CYS A 83 19.10 5.57 4.00
C CYS A 83 17.59 5.36 3.78
N ARG A 84 16.92 4.60 4.65
CA ARG A 84 15.47 4.37 4.55
C ARG A 84 14.68 5.66 4.71
N TYR A 85 15.09 6.52 5.64
CA TYR A 85 14.45 7.81 5.85
C TYR A 85 14.63 8.71 4.63
N GLU A 86 15.83 8.77 4.05
CA GLU A 86 16.08 9.51 2.82
C GLU A 86 15.27 8.96 1.64
N ALA A 87 15.14 7.65 1.50
CA ALA A 87 14.28 7.03 0.49
C ALA A 87 12.82 7.46 0.66
N GLY A 88 12.32 7.47 1.91
CA GLY A 88 10.98 7.98 2.23
C GLY A 88 10.81 9.46 1.87
N VAL A 89 11.81 10.30 2.14
CA VAL A 89 11.80 11.72 1.74
C VAL A 89 11.81 11.88 0.21
N GLN A 90 12.61 11.10 -0.52
CA GLN A 90 12.66 11.14 -1.99
C GLN A 90 11.34 10.71 -2.63
N LYS A 91 10.65 9.75 -2.03
CA LYS A 91 9.28 9.35 -2.42
C LYS A 91 8.22 10.37 -1.98
N GLY A 92 8.65 11.40 -1.26
CA GLY A 92 7.78 12.43 -0.74
C GLY A 92 6.88 11.93 0.37
N TRP A 93 7.20 10.89 1.13
CA TRP A 93 6.36 10.48 2.27
C TRP A 93 6.45 11.46 3.43
N PHE A 94 7.59 12.14 3.58
CA PHE A 94 7.87 13.04 4.70
C PHE A 94 8.46 14.36 4.20
N GLU A 95 8.11 15.45 4.90
CA GLU A 95 8.63 16.80 4.66
C GLU A 95 9.83 17.02 5.60
N GLY A 96 10.96 16.37 5.34
CA GLY A 96 12.10 16.34 6.25
C GLY A 96 13.44 16.67 5.62
N SER A 97 14.25 17.47 6.31
CA SER A 97 15.71 17.43 6.23
C SER A 97 16.26 16.77 7.50
N TRP A 98 17.49 16.27 7.48
CA TRP A 98 18.14 15.47 8.54
C TRP A 98 17.86 15.89 10.00
N GLY A 99 17.67 17.19 10.28
CA GLY A 99 17.39 17.70 11.64
C GLY A 99 15.99 17.37 12.21
N GLY A 100 15.07 16.83 11.40
CA GLY A 100 13.72 16.43 11.80
C GLY A 100 13.48 14.91 11.82
N MET A 101 14.53 14.12 11.60
CA MET A 101 14.45 12.66 11.57
C MET A 101 14.17 12.11 12.97
N PRO A 102 13.10 11.29 13.16
CA PRO A 102 12.83 10.71 14.47
C PRO A 102 13.90 9.64 14.81
N PRO A 103 14.16 9.34 16.10
CA PRO A 103 15.13 8.32 16.45
C PRO A 103 14.68 6.91 16.01
N ALA A 104 15.57 6.14 15.37
CA ALA A 104 15.29 4.81 14.80
C ALA A 104 14.52 3.90 15.77
N ASN A 105 15.06 3.74 16.98
CA ASN A 105 14.58 2.77 17.99
C ASN A 105 13.35 3.25 18.77
N GLN A 106 12.84 4.46 18.53
CA GLN A 106 11.62 4.93 19.19
C GLN A 106 10.37 4.41 18.47
N SER A 107 9.29 4.24 19.21
CA SER A 107 7.99 3.88 18.66
C SER A 107 7.57 4.83 17.54
N ALA A 108 7.16 4.29 16.41
CA ALA A 108 6.62 5.04 15.29
C ALA A 108 5.29 5.69 15.66
N LYS A 109 5.08 6.92 15.17
CA LYS A 109 3.83 7.67 15.36
C LYS A 109 2.82 7.18 14.31
N THR A 110 1.61 6.81 14.72
CA THR A 110 0.58 6.36 13.77
C THR A 110 0.30 7.42 12.70
N GLY A 111 0.27 8.70 13.07
CA GLY A 111 0.07 9.79 12.12
C GLY A 111 1.19 9.92 11.08
N TRP A 112 2.42 9.52 11.44
CA TRP A 112 3.56 9.54 10.52
C TRP A 112 3.46 8.39 9.51
N ILE A 113 3.13 7.18 9.99
CA ILE A 113 2.82 6.01 9.14
C ILE A 113 1.64 6.33 8.21
N ALA A 114 0.60 6.98 8.73
CA ALA A 114 -0.60 7.32 7.98
C ALA A 114 -0.31 8.26 6.79
N VAL A 115 0.57 9.24 6.96
CA VAL A 115 0.96 10.15 5.86
C VAL A 115 1.64 9.36 4.74
N ALA A 116 2.59 8.49 5.09
CA ALA A 116 3.24 7.62 4.11
C ALA A 116 2.22 6.72 3.39
N GLY A 117 1.32 6.08 4.13
CA GLY A 117 0.25 5.25 3.58
C GLY A 117 -0.68 6.00 2.61
N CYS A 118 -1.09 7.22 2.95
CA CYS A 118 -1.89 8.05 2.04
C CYS A 118 -1.14 8.39 0.75
N ARG A 119 0.16 8.67 0.83
CA ARG A 119 0.98 8.99 -0.35
C ARG A 119 1.26 7.75 -1.20
N ILE A 120 1.51 6.59 -0.60
CA ILE A 120 1.66 5.30 -1.30
C ILE A 120 0.38 4.95 -2.07
N LEU A 121 -0.79 5.18 -1.48
CA LEU A 121 -2.08 4.91 -2.10
C LEU A 121 -2.62 6.05 -2.99
N GLU A 122 -1.89 7.16 -3.10
CA GLU A 122 -2.34 8.38 -3.80
C GLU A 122 -3.73 8.87 -3.34
N ILE A 123 -4.03 8.73 -2.04
CA ILE A 123 -5.31 9.13 -1.47
C ILE A 123 -5.38 10.65 -1.38
N LYS A 124 -6.30 11.25 -2.14
CA LYS A 124 -6.57 12.70 -2.10
C LYS A 124 -7.39 13.12 -0.88
N GLY A 125 -8.11 12.17 -0.28
CA GLY A 125 -9.05 12.40 0.82
C GLY A 125 -10.18 13.37 0.49
N GLY A 126 -10.89 13.78 1.54
CA GLY A 126 -11.97 14.77 1.47
C GLY A 126 -11.50 16.19 1.16
N LEU A 127 -12.46 17.11 0.98
CA LEU A 127 -12.20 18.51 0.58
C LEU A 127 -11.16 19.22 1.46
N THR A 128 -11.18 18.97 2.77
CA THR A 128 -10.22 19.60 3.69
C THR A 128 -8.78 19.12 3.48
N MET A 129 -8.58 17.83 3.18
CA MET A 129 -7.24 17.29 2.88
C MET A 129 -6.71 17.87 1.57
N GLN A 130 -7.57 18.09 0.58
CA GLN A 130 -7.18 18.73 -0.68
C GLN A 130 -6.83 20.23 -0.51
N LEU A 131 -7.42 20.91 0.47
CA LEU A 131 -7.14 22.33 0.75
C LEU A 131 -5.92 22.54 1.64
N PHE A 132 -5.70 21.68 2.63
CA PHE A 132 -4.65 21.83 3.64
C PHE A 132 -3.48 20.86 3.48
N GLY A 133 -3.56 19.93 2.54
CA GLY A 133 -2.55 18.91 2.27
C GLY A 133 -2.62 17.69 3.19
N ASP A 134 -1.68 16.79 2.94
CA ASP A 134 -1.53 15.52 3.66
C ASP A 134 -0.92 15.78 5.04
N SER A 135 -1.78 15.98 6.05
CA SER A 135 -1.35 16.08 7.44
C SER A 135 -1.56 14.75 8.18
N PRO A 136 -0.79 14.47 9.25
CA PRO A 136 -0.99 13.29 10.10
C PRO A 136 -2.45 13.08 10.53
N ARG A 137 -3.13 14.17 10.89
CA ARG A 137 -4.52 14.17 11.34
C ARG A 137 -5.51 13.82 10.23
N TYR A 138 -5.28 14.31 9.01
CA TYR A 138 -6.19 14.03 7.90
C TYR A 138 -5.98 12.64 7.33
N CYS A 139 -4.72 12.22 7.17
CA CYS A 139 -4.37 10.90 6.68
C CYS A 139 -4.86 9.79 7.62
N SER A 140 -4.65 9.94 8.93
CA SER A 140 -5.11 8.92 9.90
C SER A 140 -6.63 8.75 9.85
N ARG A 141 -7.38 9.85 9.80
CA ARG A 141 -8.85 9.81 9.72
C ARG A 141 -9.35 9.18 8.43
N GLU A 142 -8.72 9.49 7.30
CA GLU A 142 -9.11 8.96 5.99
C GLU A 142 -8.82 7.45 5.93
N LEU A 143 -7.62 7.02 6.33
CA LEU A 143 -7.26 5.60 6.37
C LEU A 143 -8.12 4.80 7.37
N THR A 144 -8.48 5.39 8.51
CA THR A 144 -9.43 4.78 9.46
C THR A 144 -10.82 4.66 8.84
N PHE A 145 -11.30 5.70 8.15
CA PHE A 145 -12.59 5.67 7.46
C PHE A 145 -12.65 4.62 6.36
N MET A 146 -11.54 4.40 5.65
CA MET A 146 -11.39 3.37 4.63
C MET A 146 -11.23 1.96 5.22
N GLY A 147 -11.12 1.82 6.55
CA GLY A 147 -10.91 0.55 7.24
C GLY A 147 -9.51 -0.03 7.09
N LEU A 148 -8.52 0.80 6.68
CA LEU A 148 -7.13 0.37 6.49
C LEU A 148 -6.34 0.44 7.79
N LEU A 149 -6.56 1.51 8.57
CA LEU A 149 -5.88 1.79 9.82
C LEU A 149 -6.83 1.56 11.02
N PRO A 150 -6.37 1.02 12.16
CA PRO A 150 -7.20 0.98 13.37
C PRO A 150 -7.52 2.39 13.88
N ALA A 151 -8.61 2.49 14.66
CA ALA A 151 -9.09 3.74 15.25
C ALA A 151 -8.25 4.16 16.47
N VAL A 152 -6.98 4.48 16.24
CA VAL A 152 -6.03 5.02 17.23
C VAL A 152 -5.71 6.48 16.93
N SER A 153 -5.22 7.23 17.92
CA SER A 153 -4.82 8.62 17.72
C SER A 153 -3.53 8.75 16.91
N GLU A 154 -3.33 9.88 16.24
CA GLU A 154 -2.16 10.12 15.40
C GLU A 154 -0.84 10.17 16.17
N ASN A 155 -0.88 10.37 17.50
CA ASN A 155 0.30 10.45 18.36
C ASN A 155 0.63 9.14 19.08
N GLU A 156 -0.27 8.16 19.04
CA GLU A 156 -0.03 6.81 19.56
C GLU A 156 0.90 6.02 18.62
N ALA A 157 1.36 4.87 19.11
CA ALA A 157 2.12 3.91 18.34
C ALA A 157 1.24 2.71 18.00
N LEU A 158 1.48 2.10 16.85
CA LEU A 158 0.89 0.82 16.49
C LEU A 158 1.69 -0.31 17.14
N THR A 159 0.99 -1.35 17.55
CA THR A 159 1.59 -2.66 17.80
C THR A 159 2.09 -3.25 16.48
N GLY A 160 2.99 -4.23 16.57
CA GLY A 160 3.46 -4.99 15.42
C GLY A 160 2.33 -5.55 14.58
N LEU A 161 1.41 -6.28 15.23
CA LEU A 161 0.24 -6.88 14.60
C LEU A 161 -0.69 -5.86 13.92
N GLU A 162 -0.88 -4.67 14.52
CA GLU A 162 -1.70 -3.62 13.90
C GLU A 162 -1.05 -3.04 12.64
N PHE A 163 0.28 -2.91 12.64
CA PHE A 163 1.01 -2.43 11.47
C PHE A 163 1.04 -3.48 10.35
N THR A 164 1.27 -4.75 10.66
CA THR A 164 1.20 -5.81 9.65
C THR A 164 -0.20 -5.91 9.05
N ALA A 165 -1.25 -5.85 9.87
CA ALA A 165 -2.64 -5.80 9.39
C ALA A 165 -2.91 -4.57 8.51
N PHE A 166 -2.31 -3.41 8.84
CA PHE A 166 -2.40 -2.22 8.00
C PHE A 166 -1.77 -2.43 6.62
N VAL A 167 -0.58 -3.06 6.55
CA VAL A 167 0.10 -3.41 5.30
C VAL A 167 -0.75 -4.39 4.47
N ASP A 168 -1.22 -5.48 5.08
CA ASP A 168 -2.09 -6.47 4.44
C ASP A 168 -3.35 -5.83 3.83
N ASN A 169 -4.00 -4.93 4.59
CA ASN A 169 -5.20 -4.21 4.13
C ASN A 169 -4.91 -3.33 2.90
N ILE A 170 -3.71 -2.74 2.81
CA ILE A 170 -3.30 -1.95 1.65
C ILE A 170 -3.11 -2.86 0.43
N GLU A 171 -2.38 -3.96 0.58
CA GLU A 171 -2.13 -4.90 -0.53
C GLU A 171 -3.43 -5.51 -1.07
N ASP A 172 -4.32 -5.92 -0.17
CA ASP A 172 -5.63 -6.47 -0.55
C ASP A 172 -6.46 -5.43 -1.30
N ARG A 173 -6.40 -4.16 -0.90
CA ARG A 173 -7.06 -3.08 -1.63
C ARG A 173 -6.48 -2.90 -3.04
N GLN A 174 -5.16 -2.87 -3.17
CA GLN A 174 -4.50 -2.73 -4.48
C GLN A 174 -4.86 -3.90 -5.40
N ARG A 175 -4.91 -5.12 -4.86
CA ARG A 175 -5.33 -6.34 -5.58
C ARG A 175 -6.79 -6.23 -6.07
N LEU A 176 -7.70 -5.74 -5.22
CA LEU A 176 -9.09 -5.51 -5.58
C LEU A 176 -9.24 -4.46 -6.70
N ASP A 177 -8.50 -3.36 -6.63
CA ASP A 177 -8.54 -2.30 -7.63
C ASP A 177 -8.09 -2.79 -9.02
N VAL A 178 -7.03 -3.62 -9.07
CA VAL A 178 -6.58 -4.27 -10.30
C VAL A 178 -7.66 -5.19 -10.86
N ALA A 179 -8.28 -6.02 -10.01
CA ALA A 179 -9.35 -6.93 -10.41
C ALA A 179 -10.59 -6.19 -10.97
N LEU A 180 -10.98 -5.07 -10.35
CA LEU A 180 -12.09 -4.23 -10.82
C LEU A 180 -11.79 -3.61 -12.19
N LYS A 181 -10.60 -3.03 -12.38
CA LYS A 181 -10.17 -2.47 -13.67
C LYS A 181 -10.17 -3.53 -14.77
N ALA A 182 -9.65 -4.74 -14.49
CA ALA A 182 -9.65 -5.85 -15.43
C ALA A 182 -11.09 -6.26 -15.83
N ARG A 183 -12.01 -6.34 -14.86
CA ARG A 183 -13.42 -6.64 -15.11
C ARG A 183 -14.11 -5.58 -15.98
N GLU A 184 -13.81 -4.30 -15.76
CA GLU A 184 -14.34 -3.22 -16.59
C GLU A 184 -13.81 -3.26 -18.03
N ALA A 185 -12.52 -3.54 -18.20
CA ALA A 185 -11.91 -3.71 -19.51
C ALA A 185 -12.55 -4.86 -20.30
N LEU A 186 -12.75 -6.01 -19.64
CA LEU A 186 -13.40 -7.18 -20.25
C LEU A 186 -14.85 -6.88 -20.66
N LYS A 187 -15.63 -6.17 -19.81
CA LYS A 187 -16.98 -5.73 -20.17
C LYS A 187 -16.99 -4.81 -21.41
N LYS A 188 -16.03 -3.90 -21.52
CA LYS A 188 -15.90 -3.01 -22.69
C LYS A 188 -15.57 -3.81 -23.96
N GLN A 189 -14.63 -4.76 -23.88
CA GLN A 189 -14.27 -5.64 -24.99
C GLN A 189 -15.46 -6.49 -25.46
N GLN A 190 -16.22 -7.08 -24.53
CA GLN A 190 -17.43 -7.86 -24.86
C GLN A 190 -18.49 -7.00 -25.57
N LYS A 191 -18.70 -5.77 -25.10
CA LYS A 191 -19.65 -4.84 -25.73
C LYS A 191 -19.23 -4.49 -27.16
N GLU A 192 -17.95 -4.24 -27.38
CA GLU A 192 -17.42 -3.92 -28.71
C GLU A 192 -17.49 -5.14 -29.66
N LEU A 193 -17.12 -6.33 -29.18
CA LEU A 193 -17.26 -7.57 -29.95
C LEU A 193 -18.71 -7.81 -30.37
N ARG A 194 -19.66 -7.61 -29.46
CA ARG A 194 -21.09 -7.73 -29.77
C ARG A 194 -21.53 -6.73 -30.83
N ARG A 195 -21.05 -5.47 -30.75
CA ARG A 195 -21.35 -4.44 -31.75
C ARG A 195 -20.79 -4.79 -33.12
N GLN A 196 -19.58 -5.35 -33.18
CA GLN A 196 -18.96 -5.80 -34.42
C GLN A 196 -19.71 -6.98 -35.03
N GLN A 197 -20.12 -7.96 -34.21
CA GLN A 197 -20.93 -9.09 -34.64
C GLN A 197 -22.30 -8.64 -35.16
N GLU A 198 -22.94 -7.69 -34.49
CA GLU A 198 -24.22 -7.12 -34.93
C GLU A 198 -24.06 -6.34 -36.25
N ALA A 199 -23.02 -5.52 -36.38
CA ALA A 199 -22.72 -4.80 -37.62
C ALA A 199 -22.44 -5.78 -38.78
N LYS A 200 -21.68 -6.85 -38.52
CA LYS A 200 -21.42 -7.91 -39.50
C LYS A 200 -22.73 -8.58 -39.92
N ARG A 201 -23.58 -8.97 -38.96
CA ARG A 201 -24.89 -9.58 -39.23
C ARG A 201 -25.81 -8.67 -40.04
N ILE A 202 -25.85 -7.37 -39.73
CA ILE A 202 -26.63 -6.38 -40.49
C ILE A 202 -26.12 -6.27 -41.93
N SER A 203 -24.79 -6.24 -42.14
CA SER A 203 -24.19 -6.17 -43.48
C SER A 203 -24.46 -7.42 -44.34
N GLU A 204 -24.49 -8.61 -43.73
CA GLU A 204 -24.83 -9.87 -44.40
C GLU A 204 -26.31 -9.91 -44.83
N VAL A 205 -27.22 -9.29 -44.08
CA VAL A 205 -28.65 -9.23 -44.44
C VAL A 205 -28.94 -8.17 -45.51
N LEU A 206 -28.18 -7.06 -45.53
CA LEU A 206 -28.39 -5.93 -46.45
C LEU A 206 -27.69 -6.09 -47.80
N THR A 207 -26.87 -7.11 -48.00
CA THR A 207 -26.28 -7.37 -49.32
C THR A 207 -27.40 -7.84 -50.27
N PRO A 208 -27.80 -7.06 -51.28
CA PRO A 208 -28.90 -7.43 -52.15
C PRO A 208 -28.53 -8.73 -52.86
N MET A 209 -29.47 -9.68 -52.93
CA MET A 209 -29.35 -10.84 -53.82
C MET A 209 -29.08 -10.29 -55.22
N HIS A 210 -27.81 -10.33 -55.63
CA HIS A 210 -27.41 -9.99 -56.98
C HIS A 210 -28.21 -10.91 -57.88
N SER A 211 -29.05 -10.31 -58.71
CA SER A 211 -29.88 -10.97 -59.70
C SER A 211 -29.03 -11.99 -60.45
N GLY A 212 -29.43 -13.26 -60.37
CA GLY A 212 -28.86 -14.33 -61.17
C GLY A 212 -28.86 -13.89 -62.63
N GLY A 213 -27.67 -13.60 -63.15
CA GLY A 213 -27.45 -13.47 -64.58
C GLY A 213 -27.62 -14.86 -65.20
N VAL A 214 -28.75 -15.04 -65.89
CA VAL A 214 -28.95 -16.13 -66.84
C VAL A 214 -27.96 -15.92 -67.99
N GLY A 215 -26.95 -16.77 -68.08
CA GLY A 215 -26.02 -16.83 -69.21
C GLY A 215 -25.20 -18.11 -69.11
N GLY A 216 -25.55 -19.09 -69.94
CA GLY A 216 -25.15 -20.49 -69.77
C GLY A 216 -23.78 -20.90 -70.31
N THR A 217 -23.49 -22.15 -69.94
CA THR A 217 -22.89 -23.22 -70.75
C THR A 217 -21.36 -23.41 -70.73
N GLU A 218 -21.00 -24.59 -70.19
CA GLU A 218 -19.85 -25.48 -70.45
C GLU A 218 -18.41 -25.02 -70.18
N GLN A 219 -17.75 -25.63 -69.18
CA GLN A 219 -16.74 -26.65 -69.46
C GLN A 219 -16.33 -27.48 -68.22
N SER A 220 -15.97 -28.71 -68.54
CA SER A 220 -15.63 -29.92 -67.77
C SER A 220 -14.29 -29.91 -67.01
N GLY A 221 -14.16 -30.88 -66.08
CA GLY A 221 -12.90 -31.37 -65.48
C GLY A 221 -12.63 -30.75 -64.12
N GLU A 222 -12.26 -31.44 -63.05
CA GLU A 222 -11.71 -32.78 -62.86
C GLU A 222 -11.78 -33.08 -61.34
N GLU A 223 -11.97 -34.35 -60.94
CA GLU A 223 -11.73 -34.86 -59.58
C GLU A 223 -10.28 -34.57 -59.13
N PRO A 224 -10.03 -34.32 -57.83
CA PRO A 224 -9.63 -35.42 -56.94
C PRO A 224 -10.27 -35.27 -55.54
N ASP A 225 -10.79 -36.36 -54.99
CA ASP A 225 -10.09 -37.37 -54.17
C ASP A 225 -9.95 -36.94 -52.71
N SER A 226 -10.46 -37.82 -51.85
CA SER A 226 -10.60 -37.64 -50.41
C SER A 226 -9.24 -37.89 -49.73
N PRO A 227 -9.02 -37.36 -48.52
CA PRO A 227 -8.91 -38.31 -47.42
C PRO A 227 -9.45 -37.83 -46.07
N ASP A 228 -10.16 -38.78 -45.46
CA ASP A 228 -10.20 -39.22 -44.06
C ASP A 228 -10.35 -38.26 -42.87
N PRO A 229 -11.25 -38.62 -41.91
CA PRO A 229 -11.34 -38.03 -40.60
C PRO A 229 -10.55 -38.87 -39.59
N ASP A 230 -9.39 -38.42 -39.15
CA ASP A 230 -8.78 -38.90 -37.90
C ASP A 230 -7.67 -37.93 -37.46
N ASN A 231 -7.97 -37.06 -36.49
CA ASN A 231 -6.99 -36.76 -35.44
C ASN A 231 -7.69 -36.21 -34.19
N ALA A 232 -8.13 -37.13 -33.35
CA ALA A 232 -8.21 -36.90 -31.92
C ALA A 232 -6.81 -37.12 -31.34
N GLN A 233 -6.17 -36.07 -30.84
CA GLN A 233 -5.11 -36.22 -29.85
C GLN A 233 -5.26 -35.12 -28.78
N GLU A 234 -5.76 -35.59 -27.63
CA GLU A 234 -5.46 -35.06 -26.32
C GLU A 234 -3.95 -34.83 -26.17
N SER A 235 -3.57 -33.66 -25.68
CA SER A 235 -2.33 -33.52 -24.91
C SER A 235 -2.67 -32.79 -23.62
N SER A 236 -2.87 -33.60 -22.59
CA SER A 236 -2.70 -33.23 -21.19
C SER A 236 -1.27 -32.78 -20.94
N ASP A 237 -1.08 -31.52 -20.55
CA ASP A 237 0.13 -31.09 -19.84
C ASP A 237 -0.27 -30.72 -18.41
N SER A 238 0.13 -31.61 -17.50
CA SER A 238 0.11 -31.40 -16.05
C SER A 238 1.46 -30.84 -15.59
N PRO A 239 1.47 -30.06 -14.50
CA PRO A 239 2.65 -29.34 -14.03
C PRO A 239 3.65 -30.28 -13.37
N SER A 240 4.93 -30.06 -13.65
CA SER A 240 6.04 -30.62 -12.88
C SER A 240 6.53 -29.57 -11.87
N GLU A 241 6.27 -29.80 -10.60
CA GLU A 241 7.11 -29.27 -9.52
C GLU A 241 8.54 -29.82 -9.69
N PRO A 242 9.54 -29.08 -9.21
CA PRO A 242 10.47 -29.73 -8.30
C PRO A 242 10.65 -28.94 -7.00
N SER A 243 10.53 -29.72 -5.94
CA SER A 243 11.01 -29.48 -4.59
C SER A 243 12.55 -29.37 -4.59
N SER A 244 13.07 -28.33 -3.95
CA SER A 244 14.21 -28.34 -3.01
C SER A 244 14.34 -26.96 -2.39
#